data_AF-A0A562QKW4-F1
#
_entry.id   AF-A0A562QKW4-F1
#
_cell.length_a   1.000
_cell.length_b   1.000
_cell.length_c   1.000
_cell.angle_alpha   90.00
_cell.angle_beta   90.00
_cell.angle_gamma   90.00
#
_symmetry.space_group_name_H-M   'P 1'
#
loop_
_entity.id
_entity.type
_entity.pdbx_description
1 polymer ?
#
loop_
_entity_poly.entity_id
_entity_poly.type
_entity_poly.pdbx_seq_one_letter_code
_entity_poly.pdbx_strand_id
1 'polypeptide(L)' 'MPCTIRAARQEDAASISHVIITALRETNARDYPPAIIKQVEKSFSPASVQELLA' A
#
# COMPACT_ATOMS: atom_id res chain seq x y z
N MET A 1 -1.33 13.68 18.47
CA MET A 1 -0.39 14.38 17.58
C MET A 1 -1.20 14.99 16.45
N PRO A 2 -0.95 16.24 16.03
CA PRO A 2 -1.63 16.79 14.88
C PRO A 2 -1.16 16.10 13.59
N CYS A 3 -2.11 15.62 12.78
CA CYS A 3 -1.84 15.04 11.45
C CYS A 3 -2.42 15.95 10.38
N THR A 4 -1.61 16.28 9.37
CA THR A 4 -2.08 17.05 8.21
C THR A 4 -2.56 16.10 7.13
N ILE A 5 -3.83 16.22 6.75
CA ILE A 5 -4.42 15.44 5.65
C ILE A 5 -4.39 16.30 4.38
N ARG A 6 -3.83 15.75 3.31
CA ARG A 6 -3.77 16.37 1.98
C ARG A 6 -3.99 15.31 0.89
N ALA A 7 -4.33 15.76 -0.32
CA ALA A 7 -4.35 14.87 -1.47
C ALA A 7 -2.97 14.23 -1.69
N ALA A 8 -2.99 12.93 -2.02
CA ALA A 8 -1.79 12.19 -2.41
C ALA A 8 -1.31 12.65 -3.79
N ARG A 9 0.00 12.71 -3.96
CA ARG A 9 0.68 13.04 -5.21
C ARG A 9 1.51 11.84 -5.66
N GLN A 10 1.93 11.83 -6.92
CA GLN A 10 2.76 10.74 -7.45
C GLN A 10 4.05 10.48 -6.64
N GLU A 11 4.65 11.51 -6.05
CA GLU A 11 5.82 11.39 -5.15
C GLU A 11 5.53 10.58 -3.88
N ASP A 12 4.27 10.51 -3.44
CA ASP A 12 3.85 9.77 -2.24
C ASP A 12 3.70 8.27 -2.51
N ALA A 13 3.67 7.83 -3.78
CA ALA A 13 3.30 6.47 -4.15
C ALA A 13 4.16 5.38 -3.49
N ALA A 14 5.47 5.62 -3.39
CA ALA A 14 6.38 4.69 -2.72
C ALA A 14 6.07 4.57 -1.22
N SER A 15 5.79 5.69 -0.56
CA SER A 15 5.46 5.72 0.87
C SER A 15 4.10 5.07 1.14
N ILE A 16 3.11 5.31 0.29
CA ILE A 16 1.78 4.68 0.36
C ILE A 16 1.89 3.18 0.16
N SER A 17 2.62 2.73 -0.87
CA SER A 17 2.89 1.31 -1.13
C SER A 17 3.52 0.63 0.08
N HIS A 18 4.53 1.27 0.68
CA HIS A 18 5.21 0.74 1.86
C HIS A 18 4.24 0.56 3.04
N VAL A 19 3.41 1.56 3.36
CA VAL A 19 2.44 1.46 4.45
C VAL A 19 1.45 0.33 4.20
N ILE A 20 0.92 0.20 2.99
CA ILE A 20 -0.04 -0.86 2.63
C ILE A 20 0.59 -2.25 2.77
N ILE A 21 1.79 -2.46 2.21
CA ILE A 21 2.46 -3.77 2.23
C ILE A 21 2.88 -4.15 3.65
N THR A 22 3.39 -3.19 4.44
CA THR A 22 3.75 -3.44 5.84
C THR A 22 2.53 -3.82 6.67
N ALA A 23 1.42 -3.07 6.57
CA ALA A 23 0.18 -3.40 7.25
C ALA A 23 -0.36 -4.78 6.79
N LEU A 24 -0.33 -5.06 5.49
CA LEU A 24 -0.75 -6.35 4.95
C LEU A 24 0.01 -7.52 5.57
N ARG A 25 1.33 -7.39 5.75
CA ARG A 25 2.19 -8.43 6.33
C ARG A 25 2.05 -8.56 7.84
N GLU A 26 1.90 -7.44 8.54
CA GLU A 26 1.92 -7.42 10.00
C GLU A 26 0.56 -7.74 10.62
N THR A 27 -0.53 -7.18 10.07
CA THR A 27 -1.86 -7.31 10.66
C THR A 27 -2.72 -8.33 9.94
N ASN A 28 -2.60 -8.43 8.61
CA ASN A 28 -3.57 -9.17 7.79
C ASN A 28 -3.05 -10.55 7.34
N ALA A 29 -1.76 -10.85 7.50
CA ALA A 29 -1.16 -12.09 7.00
C ALA A 29 -1.72 -13.37 7.65
N ARG A 30 -2.39 -13.26 8.80
CA ARG A 30 -3.05 -14.38 9.49
C ARG A 30 -4.45 -14.67 8.97
N ASP A 31 -5.09 -13.68 8.35
CA ASP A 31 -6.49 -13.76 7.93
C ASP A 31 -6.64 -14.20 6.47
N TYR A 32 -5.56 -14.12 5.69
CA TYR A 32 -5.58 -14.41 4.26
C TYR A 32 -4.54 -15.46 3.86
N PRO A 33 -4.87 -16.32 2.88
CA PRO A 33 -3.88 -17.22 2.29
C PRO A 33 -2.70 -16.46 1.68
N PRO A 34 -1.47 -17.03 1.69
CA PRO A 34 -0.29 -16.38 1.10
C PRO A 34 -0.45 -15.97 -0.36
N ALA A 35 -1.27 -16.68 -1.14
CA ALA A 35 -1.58 -16.33 -2.53
C ALA A 35 -2.32 -15.00 -2.65
N ILE A 36 -3.25 -14.73 -1.74
CA ILE A 36 -3.99 -13.47 -1.69
C ILE A 36 -3.04 -12.34 -1.26
N ILE A 37 -2.20 -12.57 -0.26
CA ILE A 37 -1.17 -11.59 0.16
C ILE A 37 -0.26 -11.21 -1.01
N LYS A 38 0.29 -12.18 -1.74
CA LYS A 38 1.15 -11.92 -2.91
C LYS A 38 0.44 -11.14 -4.01
N GLN A 39 -0.84 -11.42 -4.25
CA GLN A 39 -1.61 -10.68 -5.25
C GLN A 39 -1.81 -9.22 -4.83
N VAL A 40 -2.13 -8.97 -3.56
CA VAL A 40 -2.29 -7.61 -3.03
C VAL A 40 -0.96 -6.86 -3.06
N GLU A 41 0.16 -7.49 -2.70
CA GLU A 41 1.50 -6.88 -2.82
C GLU A 41 1.81 -6.42 -4.26
N LYS A 42 1.43 -7.22 -5.26
CA LYS A 42 1.59 -6.86 -6.67
C LYS A 42 0.70 -5.68 -7.06
N SER A 43 -0.57 -5.71 -6.66
CA SER A 43 -1.54 -4.63 -6.95
C SER A 43 -1.19 -3.30 -6.29
N PHE A 44 -0.46 -3.32 -5.17
CA PHE A 44 -0.02 -2.12 -4.46
C PHE A 44 1.50 -1.91 -4.53
N SER A 45 2.13 -2.37 -5.62
CA SER A 45 3.50 -1.97 -5.94
C SER A 45 3.60 -0.45 -6.15
N PRO A 46 4.77 0.19 -5.96
CA PRO A 46 4.90 1.64 -6.15
C PRO A 46 4.42 2.13 -7.53
N ALA A 47 4.71 1.38 -8.59
CA ALA A 47 4.25 1.69 -9.95
C ALA A 47 2.72 1.61 -10.06
N SER A 48 2.10 0.57 -9.51
CA SER A 48 0.63 0.44 -9.50
C SER A 48 -0.03 1.54 -8.67
N VAL A 49 0.59 1.96 -7.57
CA VAL A 49 0.08 3.11 -6.79
C VAL A 49 0.22 4.42 -7.56
N GLN A 50 1.29 4.62 -8.34
CA GLN A 50 1.42 5.79 -9.21
C GLN A 50 0.29 5.85 -10.24
N GLU A 51 -0.08 4.72 -10.84
CA GLU A 51 -1.21 4.63 -11.79
C GLU A 51 -2.55 4.96 -11.12
N LEU A 52 -2.75 4.57 -9.86
CA LEU A 52 -3.97 4.92 -9.09
C LEU A 52 -4.04 6.40 -8.69
N LEU A 53 -2.92 7.11 -8.74
CA LEU A 53 -2.81 8.54 -8.41
C LEU A 53 -2.78 9.45 -9.65
N ALA A 54 -2.85 8.87 -10.85
CA ALA A 54 -2.93 9.57 -12.14
C ALA A 54 -4.36 10.02 -12.46
#